data_AF-A0A523IP42-F1
#
_entry.id   AF-A0A523IP42-F1
#
_cell.length_a   1.000
_cell.length_b   1.000
_cell.length_c   1.000
_cell.angle_alpha   90.00
_cell.angle_beta   90.00
_cell.angle_gamma   90.00
#
_symmetry.space_group_name_H-M   'P 1'
#
loop_
_entity.id
_entity.type
_entity.pdbx_description
1 polymer ?
#
loop_
_entity_poly.entity_id
_entity_poly.type
_entity_poly.pdbx_seq_one_letter_code
_entity_poly.pdbx_strand_id
1 'polypeptide(L)'
;MKKYLTLFIGSIPFFSVIASRLSGHLPVKWWMGTDALTMWAMPPGKSKTLVLLHRIKMRLLKPLIFQHWVTGPRLLEDLEKSGTLKMDEVLVAYWPGKYHTISEKKQHDGFNILYYDPLDTEFQRWKYGIDIIAKIKEQVSDVNWIKADGTQDMKELYTITDLYIRPSRHDGEPRINVECKVNRIPVIYSEDGNPSVEQFVKEINLIKKNRHDPSLKQ
;
A
#
# COMPACT_ATOMS: atom_id res chain seq x y z
N MET A 1 9.64 10.41 30.01
CA MET A 1 8.78 10.19 28.82
C MET A 1 8.52 8.69 28.66
N LYS A 2 7.24 8.26 28.61
CA LYS A 2 6.91 6.88 28.22
C LYS A 2 7.30 6.71 26.74
N LYS A 3 8.18 5.76 26.42
CA LYS A 3 8.55 5.44 25.03
C LYS A 3 7.48 4.52 24.45
N TYR A 4 6.72 5.04 23.50
CA TYR A 4 5.74 4.29 22.72
C TYR A 4 6.46 3.52 21.62
N LEU A 5 6.06 2.26 21.40
CA LEU A 5 6.61 1.44 20.32
C LEU A 5 5.48 1.08 19.34
N THR A 6 5.59 1.60 18.12
CA THR A 6 4.72 1.18 17.00
C THR A 6 5.29 -0.09 16.39
N LEU A 7 4.50 -1.15 16.38
CA LEU A 7 4.89 -2.46 15.86
C LEU A 7 4.13 -2.77 14.57
N PHE A 8 4.88 -3.21 13.56
CA PHE A 8 4.33 -3.96 12.44
C PHE A 8 4.28 -5.42 12.82
N ILE A 9 3.16 -5.87 13.39
CA ILE A 9 3.09 -7.19 14.02
C ILE A 9 3.19 -8.32 12.98
N GLY A 10 2.84 -8.06 11.72
CA GLY A 10 3.17 -8.96 10.61
C GLY A 10 4.68 -9.27 10.47
N SER A 11 5.54 -8.32 10.85
CA SER A 11 7.00 -8.39 10.66
C SER A 11 7.76 -8.70 11.95
N ILE A 12 7.13 -8.57 13.12
CA ILE A 12 7.82 -8.64 14.42
C ILE A 12 7.51 -9.96 15.12
N PRO A 13 8.53 -10.74 15.57
CA PRO A 13 8.31 -12.00 16.28
C PRO A 13 7.51 -11.83 17.57
N PHE A 14 6.73 -12.85 17.94
CA PHE A 14 5.90 -12.87 19.16
C PHE A 14 6.71 -12.53 20.42
N PHE A 15 7.84 -13.21 20.61
CA PHE A 15 8.71 -13.00 21.77
C PHE A 15 9.34 -11.61 21.82
N SER A 16 9.56 -10.96 20.68
CA SER A 16 10.03 -9.58 20.63
C SER A 16 8.99 -8.61 21.20
N VAL A 17 7.70 -8.87 20.99
CA VAL A 17 6.61 -8.08 21.59
C VAL A 17 6.58 -8.27 23.11
N ILE A 18 6.71 -9.51 23.59
CA ILE A 18 6.77 -9.82 25.02
C ILE A 18 7.99 -9.16 25.66
N ALA A 19 9.18 -9.33 25.08
CA ALA A 19 10.41 -8.73 25.59
C ALA A 19 10.29 -7.21 25.68
N SER A 20 9.72 -6.56 24.65
CA SER A 20 9.46 -5.12 24.68
C SER A 20 8.57 -4.71 25.86
N ARG A 21 7.50 -5.47 26.13
CA ARG A 21 6.59 -5.27 27.27
C ARG A 21 7.31 -5.46 28.61
N LEU A 22 8.09 -6.54 28.76
CA LEU A 22 8.87 -6.84 29.98
C LEU A 22 9.92 -5.76 30.26
N SER A 23 10.52 -5.18 29.22
CA SER A 23 11.47 -4.06 29.33
C SER A 23 10.81 -2.70 29.61
N GLY A 24 9.54 -2.67 30.01
CA GLY A 24 8.84 -1.45 30.42
C GLY A 24 8.38 -0.54 29.28
N HIS A 25 8.44 -0.99 28.01
CA HIS A 25 7.83 -0.22 26.92
C HIS A 25 6.30 -0.32 27.03
N LEU A 26 5.64 0.84 27.11
CA LEU A 26 4.20 1.02 27.19
C LEU A 26 3.69 1.63 25.86
N PRO A 27 2.37 1.63 25.66
CA PRO A 27 1.62 0.71 24.81
C PRO A 27 2.20 0.37 23.42
N VAL A 28 2.03 -0.90 23.04
CA VAL A 28 2.25 -1.42 21.68
C VAL A 28 1.10 -1.00 20.78
N LYS A 29 1.43 -0.34 19.65
CA LYS A 29 0.46 -0.05 18.58
C LYS A 29 0.60 -1.08 17.48
N TRP A 30 -0.49 -1.69 17.06
CA TRP A 30 -0.50 -2.58 15.90
C TRP A 30 -0.81 -1.77 14.65
N TRP A 31 0.18 -1.62 13.78
CA TRP A 31 -0.02 -1.05 12.45
C TRP A 31 -0.40 -2.16 11.46
N MET A 32 -1.65 -2.15 11.01
CA MET A 32 -2.22 -3.10 10.05
C MET A 32 -2.23 -2.50 8.65
N GLY A 33 -1.60 -3.20 7.74
CA GLY A 33 -1.81 -3.06 6.30
C GLY A 33 -2.58 -4.27 5.80
N THR A 34 -1.97 -5.01 4.89
CA THR A 34 -2.58 -6.19 4.24
C THR A 34 -2.50 -7.46 5.08
N ASP A 35 -1.92 -7.40 6.27
CA ASP A 35 -2.11 -8.41 7.32
C ASP A 35 -3.57 -8.48 7.79
N ALA A 36 -4.32 -7.37 7.75
CA ALA A 36 -5.76 -7.34 8.03
C ALA A 36 -6.53 -8.38 7.19
N LEU A 37 -6.22 -8.49 5.90
CA LEU A 37 -6.80 -9.48 5.01
C LEU A 37 -6.50 -10.92 5.48
N THR A 38 -5.26 -11.22 5.86
CA THR A 38 -4.85 -12.57 6.27
C THR A 38 -5.52 -13.04 7.57
N MET A 39 -6.10 -12.10 8.34
CA MET A 39 -6.86 -12.42 9.54
C MET A 39 -8.16 -13.16 9.26
N TRP A 40 -8.76 -12.97 8.08
CA TRP A 40 -10.07 -13.55 7.73
C TRP A 40 -10.04 -14.37 6.45
N ALA A 41 -9.27 -13.94 5.43
CA ALA A 41 -9.14 -14.63 4.15
C ALA A 41 -7.92 -15.56 4.09
N MET A 42 -7.95 -16.51 3.15
CA MET A 42 -6.80 -17.33 2.75
C MET A 42 -6.31 -16.84 1.40
N PRO A 43 -5.29 -15.97 1.34
CA PRO A 43 -4.83 -15.44 0.07
C PRO A 43 -4.21 -16.53 -0.82
N PRO A 44 -4.35 -16.41 -2.15
CA PRO A 44 -3.63 -17.28 -3.08
C PRO A 44 -2.11 -17.16 -2.89
N GLY A 45 -1.37 -18.23 -3.19
CA GLY A 45 0.08 -18.29 -3.01
C GLY A 45 0.60 -18.25 -1.57
N LYS A 46 -0.26 -18.18 -0.54
CA LYS A 46 0.14 -18.23 0.88
C LYS A 46 -0.09 -19.62 1.48
N SER A 47 0.88 -20.10 2.27
CA SER A 47 0.72 -21.35 3.02
C SER A 47 -0.42 -21.23 4.05
N LYS A 48 -1.38 -22.15 3.96
CA LYS A 48 -2.52 -22.24 4.90
C LYS A 48 -2.06 -22.33 6.35
N THR A 49 -1.02 -23.12 6.62
CA THR A 49 -0.45 -23.30 7.96
C THR A 49 0.15 -22.00 8.46
N LEU A 50 0.90 -21.26 7.62
CA LEU A 50 1.48 -19.98 8.02
C LEU A 50 0.40 -18.93 8.29
N VAL A 51 -0.68 -18.89 7.51
CA VAL A 51 -1.82 -18.00 7.75
C VAL A 51 -2.52 -18.35 9.06
N LEU A 52 -2.74 -19.64 9.34
CA LEU A 52 -3.34 -20.08 10.61
C LEU A 52 -2.46 -19.72 11.82
N LEU A 53 -1.14 -19.97 11.73
CA LEU A 53 -0.18 -19.59 12.77
C LEU A 53 -0.15 -18.07 12.97
N HIS A 54 -0.24 -17.29 11.89
CA HIS A 54 -0.35 -15.83 11.98
C HIS A 54 -1.61 -15.42 12.76
N ARG A 55 -2.78 -16.01 12.45
CA ARG A 55 -4.04 -15.73 13.18
C ARG A 55 -3.95 -16.09 14.66
N ILE A 56 -3.36 -17.25 14.99
CA ILE A 56 -3.13 -17.68 16.38
C ILE A 56 -2.21 -16.67 17.09
N LYS A 57 -1.08 -16.32 16.47
CA LYS A 57 -0.16 -15.30 16.97
C LYS A 57 -0.90 -13.99 17.25
N MET A 58 -1.75 -13.53 16.33
CA MET A 58 -2.49 -12.28 16.50
C MET A 58 -3.50 -12.34 17.65
N ARG A 59 -4.20 -13.46 17.82
CA ARG A 59 -5.10 -13.67 18.98
C ARG A 59 -4.34 -13.63 20.30
N LEU A 60 -3.15 -14.23 20.36
CA LEU A 60 -2.30 -14.22 21.56
C LEU A 60 -1.70 -12.83 21.84
N LEU A 61 -1.40 -12.05 20.81
CA LEU A 61 -0.86 -10.69 20.96
C LEU A 61 -1.93 -9.66 21.27
N LYS A 62 -3.20 -9.89 20.92
CA LYS A 62 -4.30 -8.93 21.13
C LYS A 62 -4.32 -8.30 22.54
N PRO A 63 -4.24 -9.06 23.65
CA PRO A 63 -4.25 -8.48 25.00
C PRO A 63 -3.03 -7.58 25.31
N LEU A 64 -1.95 -7.72 24.54
CA LEU A 64 -0.72 -6.94 24.69
C LEU A 64 -0.72 -5.68 23.80
N ILE A 65 -1.72 -5.49 22.96
CA ILE A 65 -1.87 -4.34 22.08
C ILE A 65 -2.84 -3.36 22.74
N PHE A 66 -2.50 -2.09 22.71
CA PHE A 66 -3.31 -1.03 23.32
C PHE A 66 -4.06 -0.21 22.28
N GLN A 67 -3.55 -0.17 21.04
CA GLN A 67 -4.14 0.61 19.98
C GLN A 67 -3.92 -0.10 18.64
N HIS A 68 -4.98 -0.13 17.83
CA HIS A 68 -4.99 -0.75 16.52
C HIS A 68 -5.06 0.35 15.46
N TRP A 69 -4.13 0.36 14.52
CA TRP A 69 -4.04 1.34 13.45
C TRP A 69 -4.19 0.65 12.09
N VAL A 70 -4.91 1.26 11.16
CA VAL A 70 -4.98 0.81 9.76
C VAL A 70 -4.50 1.89 8.79
N THR A 71 -3.84 1.46 7.71
CA THR A 71 -3.52 2.36 6.59
C THR A 71 -4.75 2.61 5.75
N GLY A 72 -5.59 3.57 6.11
CA GLY A 72 -6.75 3.96 5.29
C GLY A 72 -8.04 3.14 5.54
N PRO A 73 -9.20 3.70 5.18
CA PRO A 73 -10.50 3.19 5.62
C PRO A 73 -10.87 1.82 5.06
N ARG A 74 -10.42 1.47 3.85
CA ARG A 74 -10.77 0.22 3.17
C ARG A 74 -10.47 -1.03 3.99
N LEU A 75 -9.36 -1.00 4.74
CA LEU A 75 -8.94 -2.13 5.58
C LEU A 75 -9.87 -2.36 6.78
N LEU A 76 -10.72 -1.39 7.13
CA LEU A 76 -11.72 -1.58 8.19
C LEU A 76 -12.71 -2.68 7.80
N GLU A 77 -13.12 -2.77 6.54
CA GLU A 77 -14.01 -3.85 6.07
C GLU A 77 -13.35 -5.23 6.20
N ASP A 78 -12.05 -5.33 5.92
CA ASP A 78 -11.30 -6.57 6.12
C ASP A 78 -11.20 -6.93 7.60
N LEU A 79 -10.98 -5.96 8.48
CA LEU A 79 -10.92 -6.19 9.90
C LEU A 79 -12.28 -6.55 10.51
N GLU A 80 -13.36 -5.92 10.04
CA GLU A 80 -14.72 -6.24 10.45
C GLU A 80 -15.05 -7.70 10.12
N LYS A 81 -14.75 -8.14 8.89
CA LYS A 81 -14.91 -9.55 8.47
C LYS A 81 -14.10 -10.53 9.31
N SER A 82 -12.97 -10.10 9.87
CA SER A 82 -12.14 -10.96 10.71
C SER A 82 -12.75 -11.28 12.07
N GLY A 83 -13.68 -10.45 12.56
CA GLY A 83 -14.24 -10.53 13.92
C GLY A 83 -13.19 -10.50 15.03
N THR A 84 -11.92 -10.19 14.73
CA THR A 84 -10.83 -10.29 15.70
C THR A 84 -10.74 -9.05 16.58
N LEU A 85 -11.11 -7.89 16.06
CA LEU A 85 -11.06 -6.59 16.72
C LEU A 85 -12.45 -5.96 16.70
N LYS A 86 -12.79 -5.18 17.73
CA LYS A 86 -13.96 -4.31 17.64
C LYS A 86 -13.56 -3.04 16.89
N MET A 87 -14.45 -2.50 16.04
CA MET A 87 -14.08 -1.40 15.15
C MET A 87 -13.85 -0.07 15.88
N ASP A 88 -14.46 0.13 17.04
CA ASP A 88 -14.19 1.24 17.95
C ASP A 88 -12.79 1.19 18.58
N GLU A 89 -12.11 0.04 18.54
CA GLU A 89 -10.73 -0.13 18.99
C GLU A 89 -9.69 0.24 17.90
N VAL A 90 -10.15 0.51 16.66
CA VAL A 90 -9.30 0.72 15.48
C VAL A 90 -9.33 2.18 15.03
N LEU A 91 -8.15 2.79 14.88
CA LEU A 91 -7.99 4.11 14.29
C LEU A 91 -7.44 4.02 12.87
N VAL A 92 -8.00 4.81 11.96
CA VAL A 92 -7.38 5.05 10.67
C VAL A 92 -6.19 6.00 10.87
N ALA A 93 -4.98 5.53 10.56
CA ALA A 93 -3.78 6.32 10.68
C ALA A 93 -2.98 6.25 9.37
N TYR A 94 -2.59 7.41 8.86
CA TYR A 94 -1.65 7.52 7.75
C TYR A 94 -0.25 7.66 8.32
N TRP A 95 0.73 7.01 7.68
CA TRP A 95 2.10 6.97 8.21
C TRP A 95 2.62 8.39 8.47
N PRO A 96 3.12 8.69 9.69
CA PRO A 96 3.43 10.06 10.06
C PRO A 96 4.60 10.62 9.24
N GLY A 97 4.34 11.70 8.51
CA GLY A 97 5.16 12.92 8.43
C GLY A 97 6.61 12.84 7.94
N LYS A 98 7.04 11.76 7.28
CA LYS A 98 8.41 11.69 6.71
C LYS A 98 8.49 12.01 5.22
N TYR A 99 7.35 12.16 4.56
CA TYR A 99 7.27 12.32 3.11
C TYR A 99 6.91 13.77 2.78
N HIS A 100 7.85 14.68 3.02
CA HIS A 100 7.69 16.11 2.70
C HIS A 100 8.66 16.58 1.62
N THR A 101 9.53 15.70 1.13
CA THR A 101 10.47 16.06 0.08
C THR A 101 9.77 16.04 -1.26
N ILE A 102 9.57 17.23 -1.80
CA ILE A 102 9.19 17.43 -3.20
C ILE A 102 10.46 17.25 -4.02
N SER A 103 10.42 16.34 -4.99
CA SER A 103 11.52 16.09 -5.91
C SER A 103 11.43 17.05 -7.08
N GLU A 104 12.55 17.66 -7.47
CA GLU A 104 12.61 18.53 -8.64
C GLU A 104 12.42 17.70 -9.92
N LYS A 105 11.48 18.10 -10.77
CA LYS A 105 11.17 17.37 -12.00
C LYS A 105 12.31 17.54 -13.01
N LYS A 106 12.79 16.42 -13.56
CA LYS A 106 13.77 16.40 -14.64
C LYS A 106 13.05 16.34 -15.99
N GLN A 107 13.63 16.96 -17.01
CA GLN A 107 13.17 16.71 -18.37
C GLN A 107 13.46 15.26 -18.76
N HIS A 108 12.51 14.63 -19.44
CA HIS A 108 12.63 13.27 -19.94
C HIS A 108 11.76 13.10 -21.19
N ASP A 109 12.07 12.08 -21.98
CA ASP A 109 11.32 11.74 -23.18
C ASP A 109 10.11 10.85 -22.85
N GLY A 110 9.05 10.98 -23.65
CA GLY A 110 7.84 10.15 -23.54
C GLY A 110 7.01 10.38 -22.28
N PHE A 111 6.00 9.51 -22.09
CA PHE A 111 5.09 9.54 -20.93
C PHE A 111 5.38 8.38 -19.98
N ASN A 112 5.91 8.70 -18.80
CA ASN A 112 6.44 7.72 -17.85
C ASN A 112 5.38 7.31 -16.83
N ILE A 113 4.95 6.05 -16.88
CA ILE A 113 3.99 5.45 -15.94
C ILE A 113 4.72 4.53 -14.97
N LEU A 114 4.72 4.93 -13.70
CA LEU A 114 5.25 4.14 -12.60
C LEU A 114 4.20 3.15 -12.08
N TYR A 115 4.62 1.94 -11.75
CA TYR A 115 3.81 0.96 -11.02
C TYR A 115 4.68 0.14 -10.06
N TYR A 116 4.10 -0.35 -8.97
CA TYR A 116 4.84 -1.10 -7.95
C TYR A 116 4.60 -2.62 -8.07
N ASP A 117 5.68 -3.38 -8.24
CA ASP A 117 5.72 -4.83 -8.41
C ASP A 117 6.99 -5.41 -7.74
N PRO A 118 6.97 -5.66 -6.42
CA PRO A 118 8.19 -6.01 -5.71
C PRO A 118 8.64 -7.45 -5.93
N LEU A 119 7.74 -8.41 -6.15
CA LEU A 119 8.06 -9.81 -6.43
C LEU A 119 6.98 -10.45 -7.31
N ASP A 120 7.40 -11.25 -8.28
CA ASP A 120 6.50 -12.03 -9.13
C ASP A 120 6.03 -13.31 -8.42
N THR A 121 5.16 -13.14 -7.42
CA THR A 121 4.50 -14.26 -6.71
C THR A 121 3.00 -14.19 -6.92
N GLU A 122 2.33 -15.34 -6.91
CA GLU A 122 0.86 -15.43 -7.05
C GLU A 122 0.14 -14.47 -6.09
N PHE A 123 0.56 -14.45 -4.81
CA PHE A 123 0.01 -13.56 -3.80
C PHE A 123 0.17 -12.08 -4.19
N GLN A 124 1.34 -11.67 -4.66
CA GLN A 124 1.59 -10.28 -5.01
C GLN A 124 0.88 -9.86 -6.29
N ARG A 125 0.83 -10.74 -7.30
CA ARG A 125 0.05 -10.48 -8.52
C ARG A 125 -1.41 -10.24 -8.19
N TRP A 126 -1.98 -11.09 -7.37
CA TRP A 126 -3.36 -10.96 -6.90
C TRP A 126 -3.55 -9.70 -6.04
N LYS A 127 -2.69 -9.48 -5.04
CA LYS A 127 -2.79 -8.34 -4.11
C LYS A 127 -2.67 -6.98 -4.82
N TYR A 128 -1.65 -6.83 -5.65
CA TYR A 128 -1.25 -5.56 -6.26
C TYR A 128 -1.83 -5.32 -7.65
N GLY A 129 -2.59 -6.30 -8.18
CA GLY A 129 -3.20 -6.20 -9.51
C GLY A 129 -2.18 -6.23 -10.64
N ILE A 130 -1.09 -6.99 -10.51
CA ILE A 130 -0.06 -7.06 -11.56
C ILE A 130 -0.62 -7.70 -12.84
N ASP A 131 -1.56 -8.63 -12.70
CA ASP A 131 -2.33 -9.19 -13.81
C ASP A 131 -3.15 -8.13 -14.55
N ILE A 132 -3.63 -7.11 -13.83
CA ILE A 132 -4.37 -5.97 -14.39
C ILE A 132 -3.42 -5.01 -15.08
N ILE A 133 -2.26 -4.73 -14.48
CA ILE A 133 -1.21 -3.93 -15.12
C ILE A 133 -0.80 -4.55 -16.46
N ALA A 134 -0.63 -5.86 -16.53
CA ALA A 134 -0.33 -6.55 -17.78
C ALA A 134 -1.39 -6.28 -18.86
N LYS A 135 -2.68 -6.40 -18.52
CA LYS A 135 -3.79 -6.10 -19.46
C LYS A 135 -3.87 -4.62 -19.85
N ILE A 136 -3.55 -3.70 -18.94
CA ILE A 136 -3.49 -2.27 -19.25
C ILE A 136 -2.35 -2.00 -20.25
N LYS A 137 -1.19 -2.63 -20.07
CA LYS A 137 -0.04 -2.50 -20.99
C LYS A 137 -0.36 -2.93 -22.41
N GLU A 138 -1.24 -3.90 -22.60
CA GLU A 138 -1.71 -4.36 -23.92
C GLU A 138 -2.58 -3.31 -24.62
N GLN A 139 -3.23 -2.40 -23.87
CA GLN A 139 -4.19 -1.42 -24.39
C GLN A 139 -3.67 0.02 -24.43
N VAL A 140 -2.55 0.30 -23.76
CA VAL A 140 -1.94 1.64 -23.69
C VAL A 140 -0.58 1.63 -24.36
N SER A 141 -0.51 2.25 -25.53
CA SER A 141 0.71 2.46 -26.31
C SER A 141 1.37 3.82 -26.02
N ASP A 142 2.62 3.95 -26.49
CA ASP A 142 3.39 5.20 -26.49
C ASP A 142 3.57 5.79 -25.08
N VAL A 143 3.88 4.91 -24.13
CA VAL A 143 4.22 5.24 -22.75
C VAL A 143 5.42 4.40 -22.32
N ASN A 144 6.24 4.93 -21.42
CA ASN A 144 7.35 4.21 -20.81
C ASN A 144 6.86 3.62 -19.47
N TRP A 145 6.91 2.30 -19.37
CA TRP A 145 6.51 1.59 -18.17
C TRP A 145 7.68 1.44 -17.20
N ILE A 146 7.60 2.11 -16.05
CA ILE A 146 8.62 2.07 -15.02
C ILE A 146 8.15 1.15 -13.89
N LYS A 147 8.84 0.03 -13.72
CA LYS A 147 8.62 -0.90 -12.61
C LYS A 147 9.37 -0.41 -11.37
N ALA A 148 8.68 -0.25 -10.24
CA ALA A 148 9.29 -0.10 -8.93
C ALA A 148 9.17 -1.41 -8.13
N ASP A 149 10.28 -1.91 -7.58
CA ASP A 149 10.31 -3.12 -6.75
C ASP A 149 10.65 -2.86 -5.28
N GLY A 150 10.95 -1.59 -4.94
CA GLY A 150 11.30 -1.15 -3.59
C GLY A 150 12.79 -1.19 -3.28
N THR A 151 13.64 -1.59 -4.24
CA THR A 151 15.10 -1.49 -4.14
C THR A 151 15.65 -0.19 -4.73
N GLN A 152 14.88 0.46 -5.61
CA GLN A 152 15.29 1.69 -6.29
C GLN A 152 15.12 2.94 -5.42
N ASP A 153 15.88 4.00 -5.72
CA ASP A 153 15.67 5.31 -5.12
C ASP A 153 14.38 5.94 -5.67
N MET A 154 13.33 5.89 -4.86
CA MET A 154 12.04 6.48 -5.22
C MET A 154 12.14 7.99 -5.49
N LYS A 155 13.06 8.72 -4.84
CA LYS A 155 13.23 10.16 -5.09
C LYS A 155 13.66 10.41 -6.52
N GLU A 156 14.57 9.59 -7.03
CA GLU A 156 15.00 9.66 -8.43
C GLU A 156 13.86 9.29 -9.37
N LEU A 157 13.13 8.21 -9.09
CA LEU A 157 11.98 7.79 -9.90
C LEU A 157 10.89 8.88 -9.97
N TYR A 158 10.63 9.59 -8.87
CA TYR A 158 9.64 10.67 -8.85
C TYR A 158 10.04 11.86 -9.72
N THR A 159 11.33 12.10 -9.94
CA THR A 159 11.79 13.22 -10.78
C THR A 159 11.37 13.07 -12.25
N ILE A 160 11.15 11.83 -12.71
CA ILE A 160 10.82 11.50 -14.10
C ILE A 160 9.43 10.85 -14.27
N THR A 161 8.71 10.56 -13.20
CA THR A 161 7.37 9.94 -13.28
C THR A 161 6.31 10.98 -13.64
N ASP A 162 5.48 10.70 -14.64
CA ASP A 162 4.31 11.52 -14.99
C ASP A 162 3.03 11.03 -14.30
N LEU A 163 2.92 9.72 -14.11
CA LEU A 163 1.73 9.07 -13.60
C LEU A 163 2.12 7.85 -12.77
N TYR A 164 1.46 7.65 -11.64
CA TYR A 164 1.57 6.40 -10.89
C TYR A 164 0.24 5.64 -10.94
N ILE A 165 0.29 4.34 -11.23
CA ILE A 165 -0.89 3.48 -11.23
C ILE A 165 -0.76 2.35 -10.21
N ARG A 166 -1.90 2.02 -9.59
CA ARG A 166 -1.98 0.98 -8.58
C ARG A 166 -3.37 0.32 -8.57
N PRO A 167 -3.60 -0.71 -9.39
CA PRO A 167 -4.85 -1.48 -9.40
C PRO A 167 -4.88 -2.49 -8.24
N SER A 168 -4.60 -2.03 -7.01
CA SER A 168 -4.56 -2.90 -5.84
C SER A 168 -5.97 -3.38 -5.48
N ARG A 169 -6.07 -4.63 -5.01
CA ARG A 169 -7.35 -5.22 -4.54
C ARG A 169 -7.53 -5.10 -3.03
N HIS A 170 -6.42 -5.05 -2.31
CA HIS A 170 -6.41 -5.22 -0.85
C HIS A 170 -5.45 -4.28 -0.12
N ASP A 171 -4.74 -3.39 -0.82
CA ASP A 171 -3.99 -2.36 -0.10
C ASP A 171 -4.95 -1.39 0.60
N GLY A 172 -4.46 -0.81 1.68
CA GLY A 172 -5.11 0.31 2.34
C GLY A 172 -4.82 1.62 1.61
N GLU A 173 -3.97 2.48 2.17
CA GLU A 173 -3.34 3.61 1.44
C GLU A 173 -1.84 3.31 1.30
N PRO A 174 -1.35 2.93 0.11
CA PRO A 174 0.07 2.69 -0.12
C PRO A 174 0.91 3.94 0.14
N ARG A 175 2.10 3.75 0.73
CA ARG A 175 3.08 4.83 0.95
C ARG A 175 3.39 5.63 -0.32
N ILE A 176 3.53 4.93 -1.45
CA ILE A 176 3.82 5.52 -2.75
C ILE A 176 2.70 6.46 -3.20
N ASN A 177 1.43 6.18 -2.90
CA ASN A 177 0.32 7.09 -3.20
C ASN A 177 0.51 8.44 -2.49
N VAL A 178 0.87 8.40 -1.21
CA VAL A 178 1.13 9.60 -0.39
C VAL A 178 2.32 10.39 -0.93
N GLU A 179 3.42 9.70 -1.25
CA GLU A 179 4.62 10.32 -1.83
C GLU A 179 4.32 10.94 -3.21
N CYS A 180 3.54 10.27 -4.06
CA CYS A 180 3.10 10.81 -5.35
C CYS A 180 2.25 12.07 -5.18
N LYS A 181 1.30 12.09 -4.24
CA LYS A 181 0.49 13.29 -3.92
C LYS A 181 1.37 14.49 -3.54
N VAL A 182 2.39 14.27 -2.71
CA VAL A 182 3.37 15.30 -2.31
C VAL A 182 4.19 15.79 -3.52
N ASN A 183 4.60 14.89 -4.40
CA ASN A 183 5.36 15.19 -5.61
C ASN A 183 4.48 15.66 -6.79
N ARG A 184 3.18 15.93 -6.55
CA ARG A 184 2.20 16.34 -7.58
C ARG A 184 2.17 15.38 -8.78
N ILE A 185 2.38 14.10 -8.53
CA ILE A 185 2.23 13.02 -9.50
C ILE A 185 0.79 12.51 -9.40
N PRO A 186 -0.01 12.60 -10.48
CA PRO A 186 -1.32 11.97 -10.54
C PRO A 186 -1.24 10.49 -10.17
N VAL A 187 -2.26 10.01 -9.43
CA VAL A 187 -2.36 8.62 -8.98
C VAL A 187 -3.69 8.05 -9.45
N ILE A 188 -3.64 6.91 -10.14
CA ILE A 188 -4.84 6.09 -10.41
C ILE A 188 -4.78 4.89 -9.46
N TYR A 189 -5.75 4.81 -8.54
CA TYR A 189 -5.81 3.83 -7.47
C TYR A 189 -7.23 3.29 -7.33
N SER A 190 -7.37 1.96 -7.19
CA SER A 190 -8.67 1.34 -6.91
C SER A 190 -8.93 1.36 -5.41
N GLU A 191 -9.57 2.42 -4.94
CA GLU A 191 -9.92 2.59 -3.52
C GLU A 191 -10.93 1.54 -3.02
N ASP A 192 -11.81 1.08 -3.90
CA ASP A 192 -12.84 0.07 -3.62
C ASP A 192 -12.30 -1.38 -3.63
N GLY A 193 -11.08 -1.58 -4.10
CA GLY A 193 -10.47 -2.90 -4.27
C GLY A 193 -11.02 -3.71 -5.45
N ASN A 194 -11.79 -3.08 -6.35
CA ASN A 194 -12.31 -3.70 -7.58
C ASN A 194 -11.74 -3.01 -8.83
N PRO A 195 -10.43 -3.12 -9.07
CA PRO A 195 -9.78 -2.47 -10.19
C PRO A 195 -10.34 -2.92 -11.56
N SER A 196 -10.72 -1.96 -12.40
CA SER A 196 -11.16 -2.19 -13.78
C SER A 196 -10.09 -1.77 -14.79
N VAL A 197 -9.74 -2.67 -15.72
CA VAL A 197 -8.80 -2.36 -16.83
C VAL A 197 -9.32 -1.18 -17.64
N GLU A 198 -10.61 -1.19 -18.01
CA GLU A 198 -11.24 -0.15 -18.84
C GLU A 198 -11.17 1.23 -18.19
N GLN A 199 -11.43 1.29 -16.88
CA GLN A 199 -11.34 2.53 -16.12
C GLN A 199 -9.91 3.07 -16.11
N PHE A 200 -8.92 2.22 -15.79
CA PHE A 200 -7.52 2.61 -15.76
C PHE A 200 -7.05 3.11 -17.14
N VAL A 201 -7.38 2.40 -18.22
CA VAL A 201 -7.03 2.79 -19.59
C VAL A 201 -7.64 4.14 -19.94
N LYS A 202 -8.93 4.35 -19.62
CA LYS A 202 -9.62 5.63 -19.84
C LYS A 202 -8.93 6.78 -19.11
N GLU A 203 -8.61 6.60 -17.83
CA GLU A 203 -7.97 7.63 -17.00
C GLU A 203 -6.53 7.92 -17.45
N ILE A 204 -5.74 6.90 -17.80
CA ILE A 204 -4.39 7.07 -18.36
C ILE A 204 -4.44 7.93 -19.62
N ASN A 205 -5.36 7.61 -20.55
CA ASN A 205 -5.48 8.35 -21.81
C ASN A 205 -5.93 9.80 -21.59
N LEU A 206 -6.80 10.05 -20.63
CA LEU A 206 -7.22 11.41 -20.26
C LEU A 206 -6.04 12.23 -19.72
N ILE A 207 -5.27 11.67 -18.79
CA ILE A 207 -4.10 12.36 -18.20
C ILE A 207 -3.01 12.59 -19.25
N LYS A 208 -2.75 11.59 -20.09
CA LYS A 208 -1.80 11.70 -21.21
C LYS A 208 -2.19 12.82 -22.17
N LYS A 209 -3.47 12.92 -22.55
CA LYS A 209 -3.99 14.00 -23.40
C LYS A 209 -3.79 15.38 -22.77
N ASN A 210 -4.11 15.52 -21.48
CA ASN A 210 -4.03 16.79 -20.77
C ASN A 210 -2.59 17.27 -20.53
N ARG A 211 -1.60 16.36 -20.48
CA ARG A 211 -0.18 16.74 -20.40
C ARG A 211 0.27 17.58 -21.60
N HIS A 212 -0.29 17.30 -22.78
CA HIS A 212 0.01 17.99 -24.03
C HIS A 212 -0.83 19.25 -24.25
N ASP A 213 -1.73 19.60 -23.32
CA ASP A 213 -2.54 20.81 -23.40
C ASP A 213 -1.98 21.91 -22.47
N PRO A 214 -1.29 22.92 -23.02
CA PRO A 214 -0.71 24.01 -22.23
C PRO A 214 -1.77 24.87 -21.53
N SER A 215 -3.03 24.82 -21.97
CA SER A 215 -4.11 25.66 -21.44
C SER A 215 -4.64 25.21 -20.06
N LEU A 216 -4.29 24.00 -19.62
CA LEU A 216 -4.75 23.38 -18.38
C LEU A 216 -3.75 23.49 -17.21
N LYS A 217 -2.59 24.13 -17.41
CA LYS A 217 -1.67 24.48 -16.32
C LYS A 217 -2.11 25.80 -15.67
N GLN A 218 -3.15 25.74 -14.84
CA GLN A 218 -3.53 26.82 -13.91
C GLN A 218 -2.90 26.60 -12.53
#